data_AF-A0A316R9A1-F1
#
_entry.id   AF-A0A316R9A1-F1
#
_cell.length_a   1.000
_cell.length_b   1.000
_cell.length_c   1.000
_cell.angle_alpha   90.00
_cell.angle_beta   90.00
_cell.angle_gamma   90.00
#
_symmetry.space_group_name_H-M   'P 1'
#
loop_
_entity.id
_entity.type
_entity.pdbx_description
1 polymer ?
#
loop_
_entity_poly.entity_id
_entity_poly.type
_entity_poly.pdbx_seq_one_letter_code
_entity_poly.pdbx_strand_id
1 'polypeptide(L)'
;MKRHLFQILAGVTVILSTVVFLSSGNNKTLSDLALANIEAIASGEGTAVSTCYFRGSGERQDWFFECDSYTSPEMIYPCPGDKTYGSLGASSMCTK
;
A
#
# COMPACT_ATOMS: atom_id res chain seq x y z
N MET A 1 17.43 -37.86 -45.21
CA MET A 1 18.12 -36.83 -44.40
C MET A 1 17.32 -35.52 -44.28
N LYS A 2 16.84 -34.89 -45.37
CA LYS A 2 16.13 -33.59 -45.32
C LYS A 2 14.81 -33.56 -44.51
N ARG A 3 13.97 -34.62 -44.55
CA ARG A 3 12.70 -34.68 -43.79
C ARG A 3 12.90 -34.77 -42.27
N HIS A 4 13.89 -35.54 -41.79
CA HIS A 4 14.18 -35.64 -40.36
C HIS A 4 14.80 -34.35 -39.79
N LEU A 5 15.62 -33.65 -40.59
CA LEU A 5 16.18 -32.35 -40.21
C LEU A 5 15.07 -31.27 -40.08
N PHE A 6 14.09 -31.28 -40.99
CA PHE A 6 12.93 -30.38 -40.92
C PHE A 6 12.04 -30.63 -39.69
N GLN A 7 11.83 -31.90 -39.30
CA GLN A 7 11.05 -32.25 -38.12
C GLN A 7 11.73 -31.83 -36.82
N ILE A 8 13.05 -31.98 -36.72
CA ILE A 8 13.83 -31.54 -35.55
C ILE A 8 13.78 -30.01 -35.42
N LEU A 9 13.94 -29.29 -36.53
CA LEU A 9 13.91 -27.82 -36.53
C LEU A 9 12.54 -27.27 -36.12
N ALA A 10 11.45 -27.88 -36.60
CA ALA A 10 10.09 -27.52 -36.20
C ALA A 10 9.78 -27.87 -34.73
N GLY A 11 10.34 -28.96 -34.20
CA GLY A 11 10.21 -29.30 -32.79
C GLY A 11 10.90 -28.29 -31.87
N VAL A 12 12.12 -27.85 -32.23
CA VAL A 12 12.91 -26.89 -31.45
C VAL A 12 12.24 -25.51 -31.38
N THR A 13 11.63 -25.04 -32.47
CA THR A 13 10.93 -23.74 -32.48
C THR A 13 9.66 -23.73 -31.62
N VAL A 14 8.92 -24.85 -31.56
CA VAL A 14 7.74 -24.98 -30.69
C VAL A 14 8.13 -25.02 -29.20
N ILE A 15 9.24 -25.68 -28.86
CA ILE A 15 9.73 -25.72 -27.47
C ILE A 15 10.23 -24.34 -27.02
N LEU A 16 10.98 -23.64 -27.86
CA LEU A 16 11.47 -22.29 -27.53
C LEU A 16 10.32 -21.29 -27.33
N SER A 17 9.28 -21.35 -28.17
CA SER A 17 8.14 -20.44 -28.08
C SER A 17 7.29 -20.66 -26.81
N THR A 18 7.11 -21.92 -26.39
CA THR A 18 6.38 -22.23 -25.14
C THR A 18 7.11 -21.79 -23.88
N VAL A 19 8.45 -21.94 -23.83
CA VAL A 19 9.26 -21.49 -22.69
C VAL A 19 9.24 -19.96 -22.52
N VAL A 20 9.30 -19.23 -23.65
CA VAL A 20 9.22 -17.76 -23.63
C VAL A 20 7.82 -17.29 -23.18
N PHE A 21 6.75 -17.97 -23.62
CA PHE A 21 5.39 -17.63 -23.21
C PHE A 21 5.15 -17.84 -21.71
N LEU A 22 5.65 -18.95 -21.15
CA LEU A 22 5.55 -19.24 -19.71
C LEU A 22 6.34 -18.23 -18.87
N SER A 23 7.53 -17.84 -19.32
CA SER A 23 8.35 -16.81 -18.65
C SER A 23 7.72 -15.43 -18.67
N SER A 24 6.98 -15.08 -19.73
CA SER A 24 6.37 -13.76 -19.90
C SER A 24 5.14 -13.50 -19.00
N GLY A 25 4.54 -14.55 -18.42
CA GLY A 25 3.36 -14.44 -17.56
C GLY A 25 3.66 -13.86 -16.17
N ASN A 26 4.78 -14.24 -15.56
CA ASN A 26 5.13 -13.85 -14.18
C ASN A 26 5.71 -12.44 -14.06
N ASN A 27 6.28 -11.89 -15.14
CA ASN A 27 6.93 -10.58 -15.10
C ASN A 27 5.93 -9.41 -15.18
N LYS A 28 4.71 -9.66 -15.70
CA LYS A 28 3.68 -8.64 -15.81
C LYS A 28 3.11 -8.23 -14.45
N THR A 29 2.84 -9.21 -13.58
CA THR A 29 2.26 -8.98 -12.25
C THR A 29 3.15 -8.17 -11.32
N LEU A 30 4.48 -8.33 -11.39
CA LEU A 30 5.42 -7.52 -10.62
C LEU A 30 5.57 -6.10 -11.21
N SER A 31 5.51 -5.97 -12.53
CA SER A 31 5.56 -4.68 -13.23
C SER A 31 4.33 -3.83 -12.92
N ASP A 32 3.14 -4.43 -12.89
CA ASP A 32 1.88 -3.72 -12.65
C ASP A 32 1.79 -3.20 -11.20
N LEU A 33 2.24 -3.99 -10.21
CA LEU A 33 2.25 -3.54 -8.81
C LEU A 33 3.28 -2.43 -8.55
N ALA A 34 4.46 -2.53 -9.16
CA ALA A 34 5.47 -1.48 -9.09
C ALA A 34 4.97 -0.19 -9.75
N LEU A 35 4.28 -0.31 -10.89
CA LEU A 35 3.74 0.84 -11.61
C LEU A 35 2.59 1.50 -10.83
N ALA A 36 1.68 0.73 -10.24
CA ALA A 36 0.59 1.26 -9.42
C ALA A 36 1.10 2.04 -8.19
N ASN A 37 2.17 1.59 -7.54
CA ASN A 37 2.79 2.34 -6.43
C ASN A 37 3.46 3.63 -6.92
N ILE A 38 4.09 3.62 -8.09
CA ILE A 38 4.68 4.82 -8.70
C ILE A 38 3.58 5.82 -9.09
N GLU A 39 2.48 5.32 -9.67
CA GLU A 39 1.32 6.13 -10.01
C GLU A 39 0.68 6.74 -8.77
N ALA A 40 0.49 5.99 -7.68
CA ALA A 40 -0.06 6.51 -6.42
C ALA A 40 0.83 7.61 -5.80
N ILE A 41 2.16 7.45 -5.83
CA ILE A 41 3.10 8.48 -5.35
C ILE A 41 3.03 9.72 -6.26
N ALA A 42 2.95 9.53 -7.59
CA ALA A 42 2.93 10.62 -8.56
C ALA A 42 1.57 11.35 -8.63
N SER A 43 0.47 10.66 -8.35
CA SER A 43 -0.89 11.23 -8.30
C SER A 43 -1.17 11.98 -7.00
N GLY A 44 -0.29 11.84 -6.00
CA GLY A 44 -0.48 12.43 -4.66
C GLY A 44 -1.55 11.70 -3.86
N GLU A 45 -1.78 10.41 -4.13
CA GLU A 45 -2.68 9.58 -3.33
C GLU A 45 -2.17 9.46 -1.89
N GLY A 46 -2.96 9.98 -0.97
CA GLY A 46 -2.70 9.94 0.46
C GLY A 46 -4.01 9.92 1.23
N THR A 47 -4.01 9.30 2.41
CA THR A 47 -5.18 9.36 3.29
C THR A 47 -5.16 10.67 4.05
N ALA A 48 -6.26 11.43 4.00
CA ALA A 48 -6.37 12.68 4.76
C ALA A 48 -6.24 12.40 6.26
N VAL A 49 -5.49 13.24 6.96
CA VAL A 49 -5.29 13.09 8.41
C VAL A 49 -5.79 14.31 9.19
N SER A 50 -6.03 14.13 10.47
CA SER A 50 -6.29 15.17 11.47
C SER A 50 -5.40 14.97 12.69
N THR A 51 -5.29 16.00 13.52
CA THR A 51 -4.67 15.89 14.83
C THR A 51 -5.65 15.30 15.83
N CYS A 52 -5.18 14.33 16.62
CA CYS A 52 -5.84 13.84 17.83
C CYS A 52 -4.93 14.08 19.05
N TYR A 53 -5.47 13.97 20.26
CA TYR A 53 -4.72 14.09 21.51
C TYR A 53 -5.02 12.93 22.45
N PHE A 54 -4.01 12.46 23.18
CA PHE A 54 -4.22 11.55 24.30
C PHE A 54 -4.69 12.33 25.53
N ARG A 55 -5.40 11.67 26.43
CA ARG A 55 -5.86 12.28 27.69
C ARG A 55 -4.66 12.62 28.58
N GLY A 56 -4.55 13.90 28.93
CA GLY A 56 -3.55 14.42 29.85
C GLY A 56 -4.04 14.52 31.29
N SER A 57 -3.19 15.07 32.15
CA SER A 57 -3.50 15.38 33.56
C SER A 57 -3.22 16.85 33.92
N GLY A 58 -3.06 17.72 32.92
CA GLY A 58 -2.73 19.14 33.09
C GLY A 58 -3.94 20.07 33.11
N GLU A 59 -3.69 21.35 33.37
CA GLU A 59 -4.73 22.38 33.48
C GLU A 59 -5.32 22.84 32.14
N ARG A 60 -4.64 22.56 31.02
CA ARG A 60 -5.14 22.93 29.69
C ARG A 60 -6.31 22.01 29.32
N GLN A 61 -7.53 22.56 29.35
CA GLN A 61 -8.75 21.89 28.97
C GLN A 61 -9.25 22.39 27.60
N ASP A 62 -9.68 21.48 26.73
CA ASP A 62 -10.27 21.83 25.43
C ASP A 62 -11.12 20.66 24.90
N TRP A 63 -11.86 20.91 23.82
CA TRP A 63 -12.54 19.89 23.03
C TRP A 63 -11.63 19.36 21.93
N PHE A 64 -11.25 18.09 22.00
CA PHE A 64 -10.33 17.46 21.06
C PHE A 64 -10.80 16.07 20.62
N PHE A 65 -10.28 15.58 19.49
CA PHE A 65 -10.43 14.18 19.11
C PHE A 65 -9.48 13.35 19.95
N GLU A 66 -10.00 12.45 20.78
CA GLU A 66 -9.18 11.57 21.61
C GLU A 66 -8.53 10.51 20.70
N CYS A 67 -7.20 10.40 20.74
CA CYS A 67 -6.50 9.40 19.93
C CYS A 67 -6.90 7.99 20.35
N ASP A 68 -7.00 7.07 19.39
CA ASP A 68 -7.06 5.64 19.71
C ASP A 68 -5.73 5.23 20.39
N SER A 69 -5.83 4.53 21.52
CA SER A 69 -4.68 4.09 22.32
C SER A 69 -3.77 3.09 21.60
N TYR A 70 -4.25 2.45 20.54
CA TYR A 70 -3.49 1.53 19.69
C TYR A 70 -2.73 2.25 18.56
N THR A 71 -2.91 3.58 18.40
CA THR A 71 -2.16 4.36 17.41
C THR A 71 -0.67 4.27 17.67
N SER A 72 0.09 3.86 16.65
CA SER A 72 1.54 3.70 16.71
C SER A 72 2.19 4.35 15.49
N PRO A 73 3.53 4.49 15.46
CA PRO A 73 4.23 4.95 14.26
C PRO A 73 3.98 4.09 13.01
N GLU A 74 3.54 2.84 13.19
CA GLU A 74 3.31 1.86 12.13
C GLU A 74 1.84 1.77 11.70
N MET A 75 0.91 2.26 12.54
CA MET A 75 -0.53 2.15 12.30
C MET A 75 -1.28 3.36 12.84
N ILE A 76 -1.97 4.06 11.93
CA ILE A 76 -2.82 5.21 12.24
C ILE A 76 -4.28 4.78 12.14
N TYR A 77 -5.06 5.05 13.19
CA TYR A 77 -6.49 4.76 13.23
C TYR A 77 -7.34 5.97 12.81
N PRO A 78 -8.61 5.76 12.39
CA PRO A 78 -9.53 6.86 12.10
C PRO A 78 -9.78 7.78 13.29
N CYS A 79 -9.97 9.06 13.01
CA CYS A 79 -10.38 10.02 14.01
C CYS A 79 -11.79 9.67 14.51
N PRO A 80 -12.07 9.78 15.82
CA PRO A 80 -13.44 9.69 16.33
C PRO A 80 -14.36 10.70 15.65
N GLY A 81 -15.65 10.36 15.51
CA GLY A 81 -16.64 11.28 14.93
C GLY A 81 -16.93 12.50 15.81
N ASP A 82 -16.78 12.35 17.12
CA ASP A 82 -17.07 13.38 18.10
C ASP A 82 -15.82 13.77 18.91
N LYS A 83 -15.78 15.03 19.32
CA LYS A 83 -14.76 15.54 20.24
C LYS A 83 -15.12 15.21 21.68
N THR A 84 -14.11 14.96 22.51
CA THR A 84 -14.25 14.85 23.97
C THR A 84 -13.67 16.09 24.63
N TYR A 85 -14.23 16.47 25.79
CA TYR A 85 -13.70 17.54 26.63
C TYR A 85 -12.79 16.95 27.71
N GLY A 86 -11.60 17.52 27.85
CA GLY A 86 -10.69 17.10 28.91
C GLY A 86 -9.33 17.78 28.82
N SER A 87 -8.40 17.26 29.60
CA SER A 87 -7.02 17.74 29.59
C SER A 87 -6.29 17.24 28.35
N LEU A 88 -5.66 18.14 27.59
CA LEU A 88 -4.85 17.73 26.43
C LEU A 88 -3.50 17.17 26.90
N GLY A 89 -3.22 15.93 26.51
CA GLY A 89 -1.90 15.32 26.60
C GLY A 89 -1.09 15.49 25.32
N ALA A 90 -0.27 14.49 25.00
CA ALA A 90 0.50 14.46 23.76
C ALA A 90 -0.42 14.36 22.53
N SER A 91 -0.02 14.98 21.42
CA SER A 91 -0.73 14.92 20.15
C SER A 91 -0.21 13.81 19.24
N SER A 92 -1.09 13.24 18.43
CA SER A 92 -0.75 12.34 17.32
C SER A 92 -1.63 12.64 16.10
N MET A 93 -1.54 11.79 15.07
CA MET A 93 -2.38 11.85 13.87
C MET A 93 -3.43 10.73 13.89
N CYS A 94 -4.56 11.00 13.26
CA CYS A 94 -5.62 10.04 12.95
C CYS A 94 -6.13 10.28 11.52
N THR A 95 -6.72 9.28 10.86
CA THR A 95 -7.23 9.43 9.49
C THR A 95 -8.65 10.02 9.45
N LYS A 96 -8.96 10.83 8.44
CA LYS A 96 -10.28 11.42 8.18
C LYS A 96 -11.09 10.59 7.20
#